data_AF-A0A1F9V8U6-F1
#
_entry.id   AF-A0A1F9V8U6-F1
#
_cell.length_a   1.000
_cell.length_b   1.000
_cell.length_c   1.000
_cell.angle_alpha   90.00
_cell.angle_beta   90.00
_cell.angle_gamma   90.00
#
_symmetry.space_group_name_H-M   'P 1'
#
loop_
_entity.id
_entity.type
_entity.pdbx_description
1 polymer ?
#
loop_
_entity_poly.entity_id
_entity_poly.type
_entity_poly.pdbx_seq_one_letter_code
_entity_poly.pdbx_strand_id
1 'polypeptide(L)'
;MAVALKYVGLPYLHRHIPAMGGLDCSNFTAWVYNYGFGIRLNSNVQRQAETAGRRLGPDEPLRPGDLIFLWNDERSRVSHVAIYVDESTIIDAAGGGVAVRPFSGRYRKRLAWARRVF
;
A
#
# COMPACT_ATOMS: atom_id res chain seq x y z
N MET A 1 -3.65 -7.56 10.28
CA MET A 1 -4.20 -6.21 10.56
C MET A 1 -3.55 -5.49 11.74
N ALA A 2 -3.35 -6.15 12.89
CA ALA A 2 -2.81 -5.51 14.11
C ALA A 2 -1.48 -4.76 13.94
N VAL A 3 -0.64 -5.15 12.97
CA VAL A 3 0.64 -4.48 12.73
C VAL A 3 0.48 -3.13 12.02
N ALA A 4 -0.36 -3.04 10.98
CA ALA A 4 -0.54 -1.80 10.20
C ALA A 4 -1.20 -0.69 11.03
N LEU A 5 -2.17 -1.06 11.88
CA LEU A 5 -2.91 -0.13 12.73
C LEU A 5 -2.03 0.55 13.80
N LYS A 6 -0.94 -0.09 14.24
CA LYS A 6 0.01 0.50 15.20
C LYS A 6 0.67 1.78 14.69
N TYR A 7 0.65 2.01 13.38
CA TYR A 7 1.30 3.14 12.74
C TYR A 7 0.33 4.24 12.33
N VAL A 8 -0.98 4.08 12.55
CA VAL A 8 -1.99 5.11 12.28
C VAL A 8 -1.66 6.37 13.08
N GLY A 9 -1.67 7.52 12.41
CA GLY A 9 -1.29 8.81 12.99
C GLY A 9 0.18 9.21 12.79
N LEU A 10 1.04 8.32 12.25
CA LEU A 10 2.38 8.72 11.84
C LEU A 10 2.33 9.66 10.62
N PRO A 11 3.06 10.80 10.64
CA PRO A 11 3.05 11.76 9.55
C PRO A 11 3.72 11.21 8.27
N TYR A 12 3.24 11.67 7.11
CA TYR A 12 3.78 11.34 5.79
C TYR A 12 4.95 12.24 5.44
N LEU A 13 6.06 11.67 4.98
CA LEU A 13 7.23 12.41 4.51
C LEU A 13 7.82 11.70 3.28
N HIS A 14 8.11 12.48 2.23
CA HIS A 14 8.56 11.95 0.95
C HIS A 14 10.04 11.51 1.01
N ARG A 15 10.35 10.27 0.58
CA ARG A 15 11.70 9.70 0.41
C ARG A 15 12.52 9.40 1.67
N HIS A 16 12.00 8.73 2.69
CA HIS A 16 12.87 8.24 3.77
C HIS A 16 12.48 6.88 4.39
N ILE A 17 13.52 6.09 4.66
CA ILE A 17 13.53 5.03 5.67
C ILE A 17 13.57 5.68 7.06
N PRO A 18 13.11 5.02 8.14
CA PRO A 18 12.93 5.64 9.47
C PRO A 18 14.15 6.37 10.03
N ALA A 19 15.36 5.98 9.63
CA ALA A 19 16.61 6.61 10.06
C ALA A 19 16.90 7.98 9.43
N MET A 20 16.12 8.43 8.44
CA MET A 20 16.47 9.62 7.62
C MET A 20 15.32 10.62 7.40
N GLY A 21 14.12 10.42 7.96
CA GLY A 21 13.08 11.47 7.97
C GLY A 21 11.77 11.20 7.20
N GLY A 22 11.22 9.98 7.32
CA GLY A 22 9.77 9.66 7.26
C GLY A 22 9.12 8.94 6.05
N LEU A 23 7.87 8.50 6.26
CA LEU A 23 7.17 7.43 5.51
C LEU A 23 6.45 7.90 4.23
N ASP A 24 6.75 7.26 3.09
CA ASP A 24 5.88 7.22 1.91
C ASP A 24 5.06 5.90 1.84
N CYS A 25 4.11 5.82 0.90
CA CYS A 25 3.17 4.69 0.80
C CYS A 25 3.86 3.32 0.69
N SER A 26 4.93 3.22 -0.11
CA SER A 26 5.68 1.97 -0.30
C SER A 26 6.64 1.68 0.85
N ASN A 27 7.19 2.69 1.54
CA ASN A 27 7.92 2.47 2.79
C ASN A 27 7.01 1.96 3.91
N PHE A 28 5.79 2.49 4.01
CA PHE A 28 4.79 2.01 4.97
C PHE A 28 4.48 0.52 4.74
N THR A 29 4.13 0.13 3.51
CA THR A 29 3.86 -1.28 3.20
C THR A 29 5.11 -2.13 3.38
N ALA A 30 6.29 -1.67 2.94
CA ALA A 30 7.52 -2.42 3.16
C ALA A 30 7.78 -2.66 4.65
N TRP A 31 7.57 -1.65 5.50
CA TRP A 31 7.74 -1.76 6.94
C TRP A 31 6.76 -2.78 7.56
N VAL A 32 5.48 -2.66 7.23
CA VAL A 32 4.44 -3.57 7.75
C VAL A 32 4.74 -5.02 7.41
N TYR A 33 5.15 -5.32 6.18
CA TYR A 33 5.38 -6.71 5.74
C TYR A 33 6.75 -7.25 6.15
N ASN A 34 7.81 -6.43 6.07
CA ASN A 34 9.15 -6.84 6.48
C ASN A 34 9.21 -7.15 7.97
N TYR A 35 8.72 -6.22 8.82
CA TYR A 35 8.84 -6.35 10.27
C TYR A 35 7.66 -7.08 10.91
N GLY A 36 6.46 -6.92 10.35
CA GLY A 36 5.26 -7.58 10.88
C GLY A 36 5.16 -9.05 10.53
N PHE A 37 5.67 -9.43 9.36
CA PHE A 37 5.42 -10.75 8.77
C PHE A 37 6.68 -11.43 8.21
N GLY A 38 7.86 -10.77 8.26
CA GLY A 38 9.10 -11.34 7.72
C GLY A 38 9.16 -11.39 6.20
N ILE A 39 8.23 -10.72 5.50
CA ILE A 39 8.12 -10.79 4.03
C ILE A 39 8.81 -9.60 3.41
N ARG A 40 9.87 -9.86 2.64
CA ARG A 40 10.69 -8.83 2.00
C ARG A 40 9.94 -8.14 0.86
N LEU A 41 9.52 -6.91 1.11
CA LEU A 41 9.03 -5.97 0.12
C LEU A 41 10.04 -4.84 -0.10
N ASN A 42 10.13 -4.40 -1.36
CA ASN A 42 10.97 -3.27 -1.75
C ASN A 42 10.33 -1.95 -1.29
N SER A 43 11.11 -0.94 -0.91
CA SER A 43 10.60 0.39 -0.53
C SER A 43 10.12 1.26 -1.71
N ASN A 44 10.29 0.80 -2.96
CA ASN A 44 9.84 1.48 -4.16
C ASN A 44 8.48 0.94 -4.65
N VAL A 45 7.51 1.83 -4.86
CA VAL A 45 6.14 1.47 -5.27
C VAL A 45 6.06 0.74 -6.61
N GLN A 46 6.89 1.10 -7.59
CA GLN A 46 6.91 0.43 -8.89
C GLN A 46 7.44 -0.99 -8.73
N ARG A 47 8.51 -1.17 -7.94
CA ARG A 47 9.04 -2.50 -7.63
C ARG A 47 8.03 -3.36 -6.88
N GLN A 48 7.31 -2.83 -5.89
CA GLN A 48 6.24 -3.60 -5.24
C GLN A 48 5.15 -4.01 -6.22
N ALA A 49 4.75 -3.12 -7.12
CA ALA A 49 3.74 -3.42 -8.13
C ALA A 49 4.18 -4.53 -9.12
N GLU A 50 5.49 -4.69 -9.32
CA GLU A 50 6.10 -5.73 -10.16
C GLU A 50 6.32 -7.04 -9.40
N THR A 51 6.79 -6.99 -8.15
CA THR A 51 7.41 -8.16 -7.48
C THR A 51 6.74 -8.61 -6.18
N ALA A 52 5.83 -7.82 -5.58
CA ALA A 52 5.23 -8.19 -4.30
C ALA A 52 4.27 -9.39 -4.44
N GLY A 53 4.67 -10.58 -4.00
CA GLY A 53 3.82 -11.78 -4.10
C GLY A 53 3.32 -12.05 -5.53
N ARG A 54 2.09 -12.57 -5.69
CA ARG A 54 1.49 -12.80 -7.02
C ARG A 54 0.50 -11.72 -7.41
N ARG A 55 0.42 -11.44 -8.71
CA ARG A 55 -0.63 -10.57 -9.26
C ARG A 55 -1.99 -11.30 -9.23
N LEU A 56 -3.02 -10.58 -8.82
CA LEU A 56 -4.40 -11.06 -8.88
C LEU A 56 -4.97 -10.86 -10.29
N GLY A 57 -5.73 -11.84 -10.77
CA GLY A 57 -6.52 -11.73 -11.99
C GLY A 57 -7.71 -10.77 -11.84
N PRO A 58 -8.32 -10.35 -12.96
CA PRO A 58 -9.40 -9.35 -12.97
C PRO A 58 -10.60 -9.68 -12.07
N ASP A 59 -10.97 -10.96 -11.99
CA ASP A 59 -12.18 -11.42 -11.27
C ASP A 59 -11.86 -12.02 -9.89
N GLU A 60 -10.60 -11.97 -9.47
CA GLU A 60 -10.21 -12.52 -8.19
C GLU A 60 -10.57 -11.57 -7.04
N PRO A 61 -11.30 -12.02 -6.01
CA PRO A 61 -11.70 -11.16 -4.92
C PRO A 61 -10.49 -10.73 -4.08
N LEU A 62 -10.50 -9.46 -3.67
CA LEU A 62 -9.53 -8.93 -2.72
C LEU A 62 -9.71 -9.59 -1.34
N ARG A 63 -8.60 -9.79 -0.65
CA ARG A 63 -8.54 -10.33 0.71
C ARG A 63 -7.79 -9.37 1.62
N PRO A 64 -8.14 -9.31 2.92
CA PRO A 64 -7.41 -8.48 3.88
C PRO A 64 -5.90 -8.75 3.79
N GLY A 65 -5.11 -7.68 3.62
CA GLY A 65 -3.67 -7.78 3.41
C GLY A 65 -3.21 -7.93 1.95
N ASP A 66 -4.11 -7.83 0.97
CA ASP A 66 -3.69 -7.60 -0.42
C ASP A 66 -3.15 -6.18 -0.57
N LEU A 67 -2.14 -6.01 -1.42
CA LEU A 67 -1.64 -4.69 -1.81
C LEU A 67 -2.39 -4.23 -3.05
N ILE A 68 -3.07 -3.09 -2.95
CA ILE A 68 -3.71 -2.44 -4.10
C ILE A 68 -2.81 -1.33 -4.63
N PHE A 69 -2.60 -1.29 -5.93
CA PHE A 69 -1.75 -0.32 -6.61
C PHE A 69 -2.60 0.65 -7.41
N LEU A 70 -2.27 1.94 -7.35
CA LEU A 70 -3.01 2.99 -8.05
C LEU A 70 -2.18 3.63 -9.16
N TRP A 71 -2.83 3.89 -10.29
CA TRP A 71 -2.29 4.70 -11.37
C TRP A 71 -2.09 6.17 -10.95
N ASN A 72 -1.08 6.83 -11.51
CA ASN A 72 -1.04 8.29 -11.58
C ASN A 72 -2.20 8.83 -12.45
N ASP A 73 -2.37 10.15 -12.46
CA ASP A 73 -3.45 10.85 -13.17
C ASP A 73 -3.43 10.54 -14.68
N GLU A 74 -2.25 10.44 -15.28
CA GLU A 74 -2.04 10.12 -16.69
C GLU A 74 -2.18 8.62 -17.03
N ARG A 75 -2.36 7.75 -16.03
CA ARG A 75 -2.36 6.29 -16.18
C ARG A 75 -1.13 5.70 -16.89
N SER A 76 0.01 6.38 -16.74
CA SER A 76 1.29 5.98 -17.34
C SER A 76 2.16 5.14 -16.38
N ARG A 77 1.97 5.27 -15.06
CA ARG A 77 2.72 4.51 -14.05
C ARG A 77 1.98 4.36 -12.73
N VAL A 78 2.32 3.32 -11.98
CA VAL A 78 1.85 3.19 -10.59
C VAL A 78 2.46 4.33 -9.76
N SER A 79 1.61 5.01 -8.99
CA SER A 79 2.00 6.16 -8.14
C SER A 79 1.73 5.95 -6.66
N HIS A 80 0.92 4.96 -6.28
CA HIS A 80 0.53 4.75 -4.90
C HIS A 80 0.25 3.28 -4.60
N VAL A 81 0.43 2.89 -3.34
CA VAL A 81 0.05 1.57 -2.82
C VAL A 81 -0.72 1.71 -1.51
N ALA A 82 -1.71 0.85 -1.30
CA ALA A 82 -2.44 0.73 -0.05
C ALA A 82 -2.64 -0.74 0.33
N ILE A 83 -2.85 -1.01 1.61
CA ILE A 83 -3.20 -2.32 2.14
C ILE A 83 -4.73 -2.42 2.17
N TYR A 84 -5.28 -3.38 1.43
CA TYR A 84 -6.71 -3.68 1.47
C TYR A 84 -7.09 -4.28 2.82
N VAL A 85 -8.20 -3.80 3.38
CA VAL A 85 -8.75 -4.30 4.64
C VAL A 85 -10.02 -5.07 4.36
N ASP A 86 -11.00 -4.40 3.78
CA ASP A 86 -12.31 -4.94 3.43
C ASP A 86 -12.98 -4.05 2.37
N GLU A 87 -14.21 -4.39 2.00
CA GLU A 87 -14.97 -3.71 0.94
C GLU A 87 -15.15 -2.21 1.18
N SER A 88 -15.06 -1.77 2.44
CA SER A 88 -15.28 -0.40 2.87
C SER A 88 -13.99 0.35 3.18
N THR A 89 -12.87 -0.34 3.46
CA THR A 89 -11.68 0.30 4.02
C THR A 89 -10.34 -0.18 3.46
N ILE A 90 -9.37 0.73 3.50
CA ILE A 90 -7.95 0.50 3.22
C ILE A 90 -7.09 1.18 4.28
N ILE A 91 -5.82 0.79 4.38
CA ILE A 91 -4.80 1.51 5.15
C ILE A 91 -3.68 1.92 4.21
N ASP A 92 -3.32 3.21 4.22
CA ASP A 92 -2.21 3.72 3.44
C ASP A 92 -1.45 4.83 4.18
N ALA A 93 -0.31 5.23 3.63
CA ALA A 93 0.38 6.47 3.97
C ALA A 93 0.29 7.43 2.78
N ALA A 94 -0.48 8.50 2.94
CA ALA A 94 -0.67 9.55 1.93
C ALA A 94 -0.46 10.94 2.57
N GLY A 95 -0.69 12.05 1.88
CA GLY A 95 -0.33 13.40 2.35
C GLY A 95 -0.78 13.80 3.77
N GLY A 96 -1.77 13.13 4.36
CA GLY A 96 -2.18 13.29 5.77
C GLY A 96 -1.62 12.25 6.76
N GLY A 97 -0.57 11.51 6.40
CA GLY A 97 -0.01 10.43 7.21
C GLY A 97 -0.65 9.06 6.99
N VAL A 98 -0.25 8.11 7.83
CA VAL A 98 -0.80 6.76 7.87
C VAL A 98 -2.22 6.81 8.43
N ALA A 99 -3.20 6.36 7.65
CA ALA A 99 -4.59 6.38 8.07
C ALA A 99 -5.39 5.22 7.49
N VAL A 100 -6.44 4.84 8.24
CA VAL A 100 -7.55 4.08 7.67
C VAL A 100 -8.38 5.03 6.82
N ARG A 101 -8.70 4.64 5.59
CA ARG A 101 -9.47 5.45 4.66
C ARG A 101 -10.58 4.62 4.01
N PRO A 102 -11.67 5.26 3.57
CA PRO A 102 -12.68 4.57 2.78
C PRO A 102 -12.07 4.00 1.49
N PHE A 103 -12.40 2.75 1.18
CA PHE A 103 -12.09 2.14 -0.10
C PHE A 103 -13.04 2.66 -1.17
N SER A 104 -12.92 3.94 -1.52
CA SER A 104 -13.81 4.63 -2.45
C SER A 104 -13.07 5.73 -3.20
N GLY A 105 -13.78 6.48 -4.06
CA GLY A 105 -13.21 7.65 -4.75
C GLY A 105 -11.96 7.31 -5.55
N ARG A 106 -10.83 7.98 -5.25
CA ARG A 106 -9.56 7.77 -5.98
C ARG A 106 -9.04 6.33 -5.90
N TYR A 107 -9.28 5.62 -4.80
CA TYR A 107 -8.76 4.26 -4.60
C TYR A 107 -9.41 3.26 -5.55
N ARG A 108 -10.72 3.38 -5.79
CA ARG A 108 -11.43 2.57 -6.79
C ARG A 108 -11.21 3.09 -8.21
N LYS A 109 -11.30 4.41 -8.44
CA LYS A 109 -11.21 5.02 -9.78
C LYS A 109 -9.84 4.85 -10.44
N ARG A 110 -8.76 4.74 -9.65
CA ARG A 110 -7.39 4.62 -10.13
C ARG A 110 -6.78 3.25 -9.84
N LEU A 111 -7.58 2.28 -9.42
CA LEU A 111 -7.10 0.93 -9.18
C LEU A 111 -6.46 0.38 -10.46
N ALA A 112 -5.18 0.04 -10.37
CA ALA A 112 -4.39 -0.50 -11.47
C ALA A 112 -4.48 -2.03 -11.46
N TRP A 113 -4.02 -2.62 -10.37
CA TRP A 113 -4.15 -4.03 -10.04
C TRP A 113 -3.88 -4.23 -8.56
N ALA A 114 -4.12 -5.45 -8.12
CA ALA A 114 -3.79 -5.90 -6.78
C ALA A 114 -2.79 -7.04 -6.82
N ARG A 115 -2.03 -7.18 -5.74
CA ARG A 115 -1.14 -8.31 -5.53
C ARG A 115 -1.36 -8.91 -4.16
N ARG A 116 -1.33 -10.23 -4.12
CA ARG A 116 -1.48 -11.03 -2.93
C ARG A 116 -0.12 -11.53 -2.47
N VAL A 117 0.22 -11.16 -1.24
CA VAL A 117 1.51 -11.46 -0.62
C VAL A 117 1.51 -12.82 0.10
N PHE A 118 0.32 -13.37 0.39
CA PHE A 118 0.10 -14.65 1.08
C PHE A 118 -0.64 -15.68 0.21
#